data_AF-A0A7S3MAE5-F1
#
_entry.id   AF-A0A7S3MAE5-F1
#
_cell.length_a   1.000
_cell.length_b   1.000
_cell.length_c   1.000
_cell.angle_alpha   90.00
_cell.angle_beta   90.00
_cell.angle_gamma   90.00
#
_symmetry.space_group_name_H-M   'P 1'
#
loop_
_entity.id
_entity.type
_entity.pdbx_description
1 polymer ?
#
loop_
_entity_poly.entity_id
_entity_poly.type
_entity_poly.pdbx_seq_one_letter_code
_entity_poly.pdbx_strand_id
1 'polypeptide(L)'
;GKLLTIKIIHNFMSASSTMTKAMFEMTVVMTTQIVNLSKKEVTLQYCSACLHMFTKEEIRGMKHLALNIIDSMRILLTCSDPLTQFFAISSSGNLFFNNLCNNAVKVEQLVLAFVQHGPNISDPAANQALALALAKLSQEASYMAVIEKLGLLRSVLELLLKLLDLHKNSLLLQESCCIAVCRIALRIDSLSVPEKERIAGVFFNMLETDDQYVLGSTISGIRALGSSGLCPKQLLSETLLSRIASIVARYNKYLELCRTGCAVLAVFSYDIEAHEMLAAENIMRVLFDNIKAEDGVTRELVATSLCNV
;
A
#
# COMPACT_ATOMS: atom_id res chain seq x y z
N GLY A 1 -18.79 -36.56 3.14
CA GLY A 1 -18.23 -36.11 4.43
C GLY A 1 -17.86 -34.64 4.38
N LYS A 2 -16.56 -34.32 4.21
CA LYS A 2 -15.97 -32.97 4.35
C LYS A 2 -16.74 -31.83 3.67
N LEU A 3 -17.15 -31.99 2.40
CA LEU A 3 -17.89 -30.95 1.67
C LEU A 3 -19.26 -30.62 2.30
N LEU A 4 -19.98 -31.64 2.78
CA LEU A 4 -21.26 -31.44 3.45
C LEU A 4 -21.04 -30.69 4.78
N THR A 5 -20.04 -31.12 5.56
CA THR A 5 -19.67 -30.47 6.83
C THR A 5 -19.33 -29.00 6.63
N ILE A 6 -18.49 -28.65 5.66
CA ILE A 6 -18.11 -27.25 5.46
C ILE A 6 -19.26 -26.39 4.92
N LYS A 7 -20.15 -26.96 4.08
CA LYS A 7 -21.37 -26.24 3.65
C LYS A 7 -22.30 -25.93 4.83
N ILE A 8 -22.46 -26.89 5.75
CA ILE A 8 -23.23 -26.69 6.98
C ILE A 8 -22.59 -25.59 7.83
N ILE A 9 -21.27 -25.67 8.06
CA ILE A 9 -20.51 -24.64 8.79
C ILE A 9 -20.70 -23.26 8.15
N HIS A 10 -20.53 -23.15 6.84
CA HIS A 10 -20.69 -21.90 6.10
C HIS A 10 -22.08 -21.29 6.31
N ASN A 11 -23.13 -22.11 6.22
CA ASN A 11 -24.51 -21.65 6.44
C ASN A 11 -24.77 -21.23 7.90
N PHE A 12 -24.17 -21.91 8.88
CA PHE A 12 -24.24 -21.49 10.29
C PHE A 12 -23.56 -20.14 10.51
N MET A 13 -22.45 -19.89 9.81
CA MET A 13 -21.75 -18.62 9.89
C MET A 13 -22.55 -17.44 9.33
N SER A 14 -23.52 -17.67 8.44
CA SER A 14 -24.45 -16.63 7.98
C SER A 14 -25.31 -16.03 9.10
N ALA A 15 -25.46 -16.74 10.23
CA ALA A 15 -26.17 -16.31 11.43
C ALA A 15 -25.22 -16.18 12.64
N SER A 16 -23.99 -15.74 12.39
CA SER A 16 -22.88 -15.77 13.36
C SER A 16 -23.18 -15.08 14.70
N SER A 17 -23.99 -14.02 14.72
CA SER A 17 -24.35 -13.27 15.94
C SER A 17 -25.03 -14.13 17.02
N THR A 18 -25.60 -15.28 16.63
CA THR A 18 -26.27 -16.21 17.54
C THR A 18 -25.35 -17.32 18.09
N MET A 19 -24.14 -17.44 17.55
CA MET A 19 -23.19 -18.48 17.97
C MET A 19 -22.46 -18.09 19.25
N THR A 20 -22.36 -19.05 20.18
CA THR A 20 -21.50 -18.91 21.37
C THR A 20 -20.01 -18.89 20.98
N LYS A 21 -19.14 -18.37 21.86
CA LYS A 21 -17.68 -18.37 21.63
C LYS A 21 -17.12 -19.78 21.43
N ALA A 22 -17.59 -20.76 22.21
CA ALA A 22 -17.15 -22.16 22.09
C ALA A 22 -17.54 -22.78 20.75
N MET A 23 -18.75 -22.50 20.26
CA MET A 23 -19.19 -22.95 18.93
C MET A 23 -18.32 -22.32 17.84
N PHE A 24 -18.07 -21.01 17.92
CA PHE A 24 -17.21 -20.31 16.97
C PHE A 24 -15.80 -20.90 16.93
N GLU A 25 -15.18 -21.09 18.10
CA GLU A 25 -13.85 -21.69 18.21
C GLU A 25 -13.79 -23.09 17.56
N MET A 26 -14.76 -23.97 17.88
CA MET A 26 -14.85 -25.29 17.29
C MET A 26 -14.97 -25.21 15.76
N THR A 27 -15.79 -24.28 15.26
CA THR A 27 -15.98 -24.05 13.83
C THR A 27 -14.69 -23.59 13.13
N VAL A 28 -13.88 -22.74 13.76
CA VAL A 28 -12.55 -22.35 13.23
C VAL A 28 -11.61 -23.56 13.19
N VAL A 29 -11.53 -24.34 14.27
CA VAL A 29 -10.68 -25.54 14.35
C VAL A 29 -11.08 -26.57 13.30
N MET A 30 -12.37 -26.87 13.17
CA MET A 30 -12.86 -27.81 12.15
C MET A 30 -12.56 -27.32 10.74
N THR A 31 -12.78 -26.04 10.44
CA THR A 31 -12.51 -25.48 9.10
C THR A 31 -11.04 -25.59 8.74
N THR A 32 -10.14 -25.18 9.64
CA THR A 32 -8.69 -25.24 9.41
C THR A 32 -8.17 -26.68 9.28
N GLN A 33 -8.73 -27.64 10.02
CA GLN A 33 -8.46 -29.07 9.81
C GLN A 33 -8.95 -29.56 8.44
N ILE A 34 -10.13 -29.14 7.99
CA ILE A 34 -10.65 -29.53 6.67
C ILE A 34 -9.75 -28.99 5.55
N VAL A 35 -9.24 -27.76 5.66
CA VAL A 35 -8.27 -27.20 4.71
C VAL A 35 -7.06 -28.13 4.57
N ASN A 36 -6.43 -28.50 5.69
CA ASN A 36 -5.23 -29.34 5.70
C ASN A 36 -5.46 -30.76 5.13
N LEU A 37 -6.70 -31.25 5.19
CA LEU A 37 -7.04 -32.61 4.77
C LEU A 37 -7.73 -32.67 3.39
N SER A 38 -8.04 -31.53 2.78
CA SER A 38 -8.81 -31.48 1.53
C SER A 38 -7.90 -31.21 0.34
N LYS A 39 -8.14 -31.94 -0.75
CA LYS A 39 -7.57 -31.67 -2.08
C LYS A 39 -8.62 -31.20 -3.09
N LYS A 40 -9.89 -31.15 -2.67
CA LYS A 40 -11.01 -30.79 -3.56
C LYS A 40 -11.20 -29.28 -3.55
N GLU A 41 -11.07 -28.66 -4.71
CA GLU A 41 -11.19 -27.23 -4.94
C GLU A 41 -12.46 -26.63 -4.33
N VAL A 42 -13.64 -27.18 -4.66
CA VAL A 42 -14.92 -26.73 -4.10
C VAL A 42 -14.94 -26.78 -2.56
N THR A 43 -14.29 -27.76 -1.94
CA THR A 43 -14.22 -27.82 -0.47
C THR A 43 -13.32 -26.71 0.08
N LEU A 44 -12.19 -26.43 -0.58
CA LEU A 44 -11.26 -25.36 -0.20
C LEU A 44 -11.90 -23.98 -0.38
N GLN A 45 -12.73 -23.78 -1.41
CA GLN A 45 -13.50 -22.57 -1.64
C GLN A 45 -14.47 -22.25 -0.49
N TYR A 46 -15.24 -23.24 -0.01
CA TYR A 46 -16.09 -23.04 1.17
C TYR A 46 -15.26 -22.80 2.45
N CYS A 47 -14.10 -23.46 2.58
CA CYS A 47 -13.22 -23.23 3.73
C CYS A 47 -12.68 -21.80 3.72
N SER A 48 -12.17 -21.31 2.59
CA SER A 48 -11.63 -19.96 2.48
C SER A 48 -12.70 -18.90 2.75
N ALA A 49 -13.93 -19.10 2.26
CA ALA A 49 -15.08 -18.25 2.59
C ALA A 49 -15.34 -18.19 4.11
N CYS A 50 -15.31 -19.33 4.80
CA CYS A 50 -15.46 -19.36 6.25
C CYS A 50 -14.31 -18.63 6.97
N LEU A 51 -13.06 -18.85 6.55
CA LEU A 51 -11.89 -18.16 7.12
C LEU A 51 -11.97 -16.64 6.94
N HIS A 52 -12.51 -16.18 5.80
CA HIS A 52 -12.76 -14.78 5.57
C HIS A 52 -13.77 -14.20 6.57
N MET A 53 -14.87 -14.92 6.84
CA MET A 53 -15.85 -14.52 7.85
C MET A 53 -15.23 -14.47 9.26
N PHE A 54 -14.41 -15.47 9.63
CA PHE A 54 -13.76 -15.49 10.95
C PHE A 54 -12.81 -14.31 11.15
N THR A 55 -12.01 -13.98 10.13
CA THR A 55 -11.04 -12.87 10.21
C THR A 55 -11.74 -11.52 10.15
N LYS A 56 -12.87 -11.41 9.44
CA LYS A 56 -13.72 -10.22 9.43
C LYS A 56 -14.36 -9.96 10.80
N GLU A 57 -14.70 -11.01 11.55
CA GLU A 57 -15.14 -10.90 12.95
C GLU A 57 -13.99 -10.77 13.95
N GLU A 58 -12.78 -10.45 13.48
CA GLU A 58 -11.58 -10.31 14.33
C GLU A 58 -11.35 -11.52 15.23
N ILE A 59 -11.70 -12.71 14.75
CA ILE A 59 -11.65 -13.98 15.49
C ILE A 59 -12.28 -13.90 16.89
N ARG A 60 -13.19 -12.93 17.11
CA ARG A 60 -13.83 -12.59 18.39
C ARG A 60 -12.83 -12.42 19.54
N GLY A 61 -11.64 -11.89 19.24
CA GLY A 61 -10.55 -11.67 20.19
C GLY A 61 -9.76 -12.93 20.58
N MET A 62 -10.08 -14.12 20.04
CA MET A 62 -9.39 -15.38 20.35
C MET A 62 -8.11 -15.53 19.53
N LYS A 63 -7.08 -14.75 19.88
CA LYS A 63 -5.82 -14.62 19.13
C LYS A 63 -5.07 -15.94 18.86
N HIS A 64 -5.24 -16.97 19.70
CA HIS A 64 -4.62 -18.28 19.46
C HIS A 64 -5.14 -18.94 18.19
N LEU A 65 -6.37 -18.65 17.76
CA LEU A 65 -6.97 -19.19 16.55
C LEU A 65 -6.33 -18.62 15.27
N ALA A 66 -5.73 -17.43 15.33
CA ALA A 66 -5.01 -16.84 14.19
C ALA A 66 -3.89 -17.77 13.69
N LEU A 67 -3.26 -18.52 14.59
CA LEU A 67 -2.17 -19.46 14.25
C LEU A 67 -2.68 -20.54 13.28
N ASN A 68 -3.85 -21.11 13.55
CA ASN A 68 -4.46 -22.16 12.72
C ASN A 68 -4.90 -21.61 11.34
N ILE A 69 -5.39 -20.37 11.33
CA ILE A 69 -5.77 -19.68 10.09
C ILE A 69 -4.53 -19.43 9.22
N ILE A 70 -3.45 -18.93 9.81
CA ILE A 70 -2.18 -18.70 9.09
C ILE A 70 -1.62 -19.99 8.51
N ASP A 71 -1.67 -21.10 9.26
CA ASP A 71 -1.22 -22.39 8.74
C ASP A 71 -2.05 -22.85 7.54
N SER A 72 -3.35 -22.57 7.56
CA SER A 72 -4.25 -22.85 6.43
C SER A 72 -3.95 -21.99 5.20
N MET A 73 -3.45 -20.76 5.38
CA MET A 73 -3.11 -19.86 4.25
C MET A 73 -1.98 -20.41 3.38
N ARG A 74 -1.08 -21.24 3.92
CA ARG A 74 -0.04 -21.92 3.11
C ARG A 74 -0.61 -22.79 2.00
N ILE A 75 -1.82 -23.31 2.19
CA ILE A 75 -2.53 -24.10 1.18
C ILE A 75 -3.38 -23.18 0.33
N LEU A 76 -4.21 -22.34 0.96
CA LEU A 76 -5.22 -21.55 0.26
C LEU A 76 -4.64 -20.50 -0.68
N LEU A 77 -3.49 -19.90 -0.36
CA LEU A 77 -2.81 -18.95 -1.25
C LEU A 77 -2.21 -19.60 -2.50
N THR A 78 -2.06 -20.93 -2.52
CA THR A 78 -1.57 -21.67 -3.69
C THR A 78 -2.67 -22.04 -4.68
N CYS A 79 -3.94 -21.87 -4.29
CA CYS A 79 -5.08 -22.22 -5.13
C CYS A 79 -5.20 -21.28 -6.33
N SER A 80 -5.59 -21.83 -7.47
CA SER A 80 -5.85 -21.10 -8.72
C SER A 80 -7.31 -20.63 -8.87
N ASP A 81 -8.24 -21.19 -8.10
CA ASP A 81 -9.65 -20.80 -8.13
C ASP A 81 -9.83 -19.32 -7.74
N PRO A 82 -10.43 -18.47 -8.58
CA PRO A 82 -10.61 -17.03 -8.33
C PRO A 82 -11.28 -16.72 -6.99
N LEU A 83 -12.34 -17.45 -6.62
CA LEU A 83 -13.07 -17.21 -5.38
C LEU A 83 -12.24 -17.60 -4.16
N THR A 84 -11.53 -18.72 -4.25
CA THR A 84 -10.59 -19.14 -3.20
C THR A 84 -9.47 -18.12 -3.03
N GLN A 85 -8.89 -17.62 -4.13
CA GLN A 85 -7.88 -16.56 -4.11
C GLN A 85 -8.41 -15.29 -3.43
N PHE A 86 -9.59 -14.81 -3.83
CA PHE A 86 -10.23 -13.63 -3.23
C PHE A 86 -10.35 -13.77 -1.71
N PHE A 87 -10.92 -14.88 -1.24
CA PHE A 87 -11.10 -15.09 0.20
C PHE A 87 -9.78 -15.29 0.94
N ALA A 88 -8.79 -15.98 0.36
CA ALA A 88 -7.48 -16.17 0.97
C ALA A 88 -6.70 -14.86 1.12
N ILE A 89 -6.68 -14.04 0.07
CA ILE A 89 -6.07 -12.71 0.08
C ILE A 89 -6.79 -11.80 1.07
N SER A 90 -8.12 -11.75 1.03
CA SER A 90 -8.91 -10.92 1.95
C SER A 90 -8.75 -11.34 3.40
N SER A 91 -8.69 -12.65 3.68
CA SER A 91 -8.43 -13.18 5.03
C SER A 91 -7.04 -12.79 5.53
N SER A 92 -6.03 -12.88 4.67
CA SER A 92 -4.66 -12.46 4.98
C SER A 92 -4.59 -10.96 5.25
N GLY A 93 -5.26 -10.15 4.43
CA GLY A 93 -5.45 -8.72 4.64
C GLY A 93 -6.04 -8.42 6.01
N ASN A 94 -7.16 -9.05 6.37
CA ASN A 94 -7.81 -8.86 7.68
C ASN A 94 -6.88 -9.20 8.85
N LEU A 95 -6.07 -10.26 8.74
CA LEU A 95 -5.07 -10.62 9.75
C LEU A 95 -4.04 -9.49 9.95
N PHE A 96 -3.62 -8.83 8.86
CA PHE A 96 -2.70 -7.69 8.91
C PHE A 96 -3.37 -6.41 9.43
N PHE A 97 -4.53 -6.03 8.88
CA PHE A 97 -5.24 -4.80 9.23
C PHE A 97 -5.59 -4.75 10.72
N ASN A 98 -6.02 -5.88 11.28
CA ASN A 98 -6.48 -5.97 12.66
C ASN A 98 -5.42 -6.53 13.63
N ASN A 99 -4.18 -6.75 13.16
CA ASN A 99 -3.08 -7.29 13.97
C ASN A 99 -3.49 -8.52 14.80
N LEU A 100 -4.15 -9.47 14.15
CA LEU A 100 -4.81 -10.60 14.83
C LEU A 100 -3.86 -11.67 15.33
N CYS A 101 -2.60 -11.68 14.86
CA CYS A 101 -1.57 -12.62 15.27
C CYS A 101 -0.41 -11.91 15.97
N ASN A 102 -0.11 -12.34 17.21
CA ASN A 102 1.03 -11.82 17.97
C ASN A 102 2.30 -12.69 17.81
N ASN A 103 2.23 -13.79 17.05
CA ASN A 103 3.38 -14.70 16.88
C ASN A 103 4.22 -14.25 15.69
N ALA A 104 5.42 -13.72 15.95
CA ALA A 104 6.32 -13.18 14.94
C ALA A 104 6.66 -14.20 13.84
N VAL A 105 6.92 -15.46 14.20
CA VAL A 105 7.27 -16.52 13.23
C VAL A 105 6.09 -16.81 12.28
N LYS A 106 4.86 -16.83 12.80
CA LYS A 106 3.67 -17.02 11.96
C LYS A 106 3.41 -15.81 11.06
N VAL A 107 3.62 -14.60 11.57
CA VAL A 107 3.51 -13.38 10.76
C VAL A 107 4.54 -13.40 9.62
N GLU A 108 5.80 -13.74 9.88
CA GLU A 108 6.84 -13.88 8.87
C GLU A 108 6.45 -14.89 7.78
N GLN A 109 5.92 -16.06 8.19
CA GLN A 109 5.45 -17.08 7.25
C GLN A 109 4.28 -16.60 6.39
N LEU A 110 3.34 -15.86 6.99
CA LEU A 110 2.20 -15.31 6.25
C LEU A 110 2.68 -14.25 5.25
N VAL A 111 3.54 -13.29 5.67
CA VAL A 111 4.09 -12.26 4.77
C VAL A 111 4.84 -12.89 3.62
N LEU A 112 5.69 -13.89 3.89
CA LEU A 112 6.44 -14.62 2.86
C LEU A 112 5.49 -15.25 1.83
N ALA A 113 4.52 -16.04 2.27
CA ALA A 113 3.56 -16.70 1.39
C ALA A 113 2.70 -15.70 0.61
N PHE A 114 2.28 -14.61 1.27
CA PHE A 114 1.46 -13.56 0.67
C PHE A 114 2.18 -12.85 -0.48
N VAL A 115 3.46 -12.51 -0.29
CA VAL A 115 4.28 -11.87 -1.34
C VAL A 115 4.64 -12.86 -2.45
N GLN A 116 4.97 -14.12 -2.11
CA GLN A 116 5.33 -15.15 -3.10
C GLN A 116 4.17 -15.53 -4.03
N HIS A 117 2.95 -15.61 -3.50
CA HIS A 117 1.78 -16.01 -4.29
C HIS A 117 1.01 -14.85 -4.90
N GLY A 118 1.19 -13.62 -4.40
CA GLY A 118 0.56 -12.41 -4.92
C GLY A 118 0.65 -12.22 -6.44
N PRO A 119 1.80 -12.46 -7.11
CA PRO A 119 1.92 -12.31 -8.56
C PRO A 119 0.99 -13.22 -9.38
N ASN A 120 0.52 -14.33 -8.81
CA ASN A 120 -0.30 -15.35 -9.47
C ASN A 120 -1.81 -15.14 -9.26
N ILE A 121 -2.20 -14.06 -8.59
CA ILE A 121 -3.60 -13.74 -8.36
C ILE A 121 -4.24 -13.24 -9.66
N SER A 122 -5.26 -13.97 -10.13
CA SER A 122 -5.95 -13.66 -11.38
C SER A 122 -7.28 -12.92 -11.16
N ASP A 123 -7.89 -13.07 -9.98
CA ASP A 123 -9.16 -12.42 -9.68
C ASP A 123 -8.99 -10.90 -9.51
N PRO A 124 -9.78 -10.07 -10.22
CA PRO A 124 -9.67 -8.62 -10.12
C PRO A 124 -9.93 -8.08 -8.70
N ALA A 125 -10.91 -8.62 -7.98
CA ALA A 125 -11.23 -8.15 -6.62
C ALA A 125 -10.14 -8.57 -5.63
N ALA A 126 -9.55 -9.75 -5.82
CA ALA A 126 -8.40 -10.21 -5.06
C ALA A 126 -7.16 -9.34 -5.30
N ASN A 127 -6.93 -8.87 -6.53
CA ASN A 127 -5.86 -7.92 -6.84
C ASN A 127 -6.05 -6.57 -6.10
N GLN A 128 -7.28 -6.07 -6.00
CA GLN A 128 -7.56 -4.87 -5.20
C GLN A 128 -7.29 -5.11 -3.70
N ALA A 129 -7.73 -6.24 -3.16
CA ALA A 129 -7.47 -6.60 -1.77
C ALA A 129 -5.96 -6.78 -1.48
N LEU A 130 -5.22 -7.37 -2.43
CA LEU A 130 -3.77 -7.53 -2.37
C LEU A 130 -3.06 -6.18 -2.33
N ALA A 131 -3.44 -5.24 -3.20
CA ALA A 131 -2.91 -3.89 -3.24
C ALA A 131 -3.08 -3.15 -1.90
N LEU A 132 -4.28 -3.17 -1.33
CA LEU A 132 -4.57 -2.55 -0.03
C LEU A 132 -3.79 -3.21 1.11
N ALA A 133 -3.69 -4.53 1.11
CA ALA A 133 -2.94 -5.26 2.13
C ALA A 133 -1.43 -4.96 2.05
N LEU A 134 -0.84 -4.92 0.85
CA LEU A 134 0.57 -4.52 0.68
C LEU A 134 0.81 -3.07 1.13
N ALA A 135 -0.12 -2.17 0.81
CA ALA A 135 -0.06 -0.80 1.31
C ALA A 135 -0.07 -0.77 2.84
N LYS A 136 -0.94 -1.55 3.50
CA LYS A 136 -0.94 -1.69 4.96
C LYS A 136 0.38 -2.24 5.50
N LEU A 137 0.95 -3.27 4.88
CA LEU A 137 2.24 -3.83 5.29
C LEU A 137 3.37 -2.80 5.21
N SER A 138 3.36 -1.95 4.18
CA SER A 138 4.36 -0.86 4.04
C SER A 138 4.17 0.27 5.05
N GLN A 139 2.97 0.38 5.66
CA GLN A 139 2.66 1.47 6.57
C GLN A 139 3.05 1.18 8.02
N GLU A 140 2.95 -0.07 8.44
CA GLU A 140 3.25 -0.51 9.79
C GLU A 140 4.72 -0.88 9.95
N ALA A 141 5.41 -0.26 10.91
CA ALA A 141 6.84 -0.47 11.13
C ALA A 141 7.19 -1.95 11.42
N SER A 142 6.32 -2.69 12.11
CA SER A 142 6.52 -4.10 12.42
C SER A 142 6.48 -4.99 11.17
N TYR A 143 5.55 -4.75 10.25
CA TYR A 143 5.47 -5.49 9.00
C TYR A 143 6.57 -5.09 8.02
N MET A 144 6.91 -3.80 7.97
CA MET A 144 8.02 -3.33 7.15
C MET A 144 9.35 -3.98 7.58
N ALA A 145 9.62 -4.08 8.88
CA ALA A 145 10.80 -4.79 9.40
C ALA A 145 10.81 -6.28 9.02
N VAL A 146 9.65 -6.93 8.95
CA VAL A 146 9.53 -8.31 8.47
C VAL A 146 9.84 -8.41 6.96
N ILE A 147 9.33 -7.49 6.14
CA ILE A 147 9.64 -7.42 4.70
C ILE A 147 11.15 -7.26 4.47
N GLU A 148 11.80 -6.38 5.24
CA GLU A 148 13.24 -6.15 5.20
C GLU A 148 14.02 -7.41 5.62
N LYS A 149 13.68 -7.99 6.78
CA LYS A 149 14.30 -9.21 7.29
C LYS A 149 14.23 -10.38 6.30
N LEU A 150 13.12 -10.51 5.58
CA LEU A 150 12.89 -11.57 4.60
C LEU A 150 13.48 -11.25 3.21
N GLY A 151 14.08 -10.08 3.00
CA GLY A 151 14.64 -9.68 1.71
C GLY A 151 13.58 -9.46 0.62
N LEU A 152 12.35 -9.10 1.00
CA LEU A 152 11.19 -9.06 0.11
C LEU A 152 10.93 -7.68 -0.54
N LEU A 153 11.73 -6.65 -0.21
CA LEU A 153 11.50 -5.27 -0.65
C LEU A 153 11.28 -5.14 -2.16
N ARG A 154 12.17 -5.72 -2.98
CA ARG A 154 12.04 -5.67 -4.45
C ARG A 154 10.81 -6.42 -4.96
N SER A 155 10.51 -7.59 -4.38
CA SER A 155 9.33 -8.37 -4.76
C SER A 155 8.03 -7.62 -4.44
N VAL A 156 7.98 -6.94 -3.29
CA VAL A 156 6.86 -6.09 -2.91
C VAL A 156 6.74 -4.88 -3.84
N LEU A 157 7.85 -4.22 -4.17
CA LEU A 157 7.88 -3.09 -5.09
C LEU A 157 7.34 -3.48 -6.48
N GLU A 158 7.84 -4.56 -7.07
CA GLU A 158 7.39 -5.03 -8.39
C GLU A 158 5.90 -5.40 -8.39
N LEU A 159 5.42 -6.02 -7.31
CA LEU A 159 4.02 -6.38 -7.17
C LEU A 159 3.13 -5.13 -7.07
N LEU A 160 3.53 -4.12 -6.29
CA LEU A 160 2.81 -2.84 -6.19
C LEU A 160 2.76 -2.11 -7.54
N LEU A 161 3.89 -2.05 -8.27
CA LEU A 161 3.94 -1.42 -9.59
C LEU A 161 3.04 -2.15 -10.60
N LYS A 162 3.03 -3.49 -10.59
CA LYS A 162 2.10 -4.29 -11.41
C LYS A 162 0.63 -3.99 -11.07
N LEU A 163 0.29 -3.88 -9.79
CA LEU A 163 -1.07 -3.62 -9.34
C LEU A 163 -1.54 -2.20 -9.71
N LEU A 164 -0.63 -1.22 -9.67
CA LEU A 164 -0.90 0.13 -10.19
C LEU A 164 -1.25 0.10 -11.68
N ASP A 165 -0.52 -0.67 -12.48
CA ASP A 165 -0.80 -0.83 -13.91
C ASP A 165 -2.15 -1.51 -14.19
N LEU A 166 -2.57 -2.45 -13.35
CA LEU A 166 -3.86 -3.14 -13.47
C LEU A 166 -5.05 -2.27 -13.03
N HIS A 167 -4.83 -1.32 -12.12
CA HIS A 167 -5.89 -0.53 -11.50
C HIS A 167 -5.76 0.98 -11.74
N LYS A 168 -5.38 1.38 -12.97
CA LYS A 168 -5.18 2.79 -13.37
C LYS A 168 -6.38 3.70 -13.12
N ASN A 169 -7.60 3.14 -13.21
CA ASN A 169 -8.84 3.90 -13.04
C ASN A 169 -9.34 4.00 -11.59
N SER A 170 -8.67 3.34 -10.64
CA SER A 170 -9.08 3.36 -9.23
C SER A 170 -8.23 4.34 -8.44
N LEU A 171 -8.74 5.55 -8.23
CA LEU A 171 -8.03 6.61 -7.51
C LEU A 171 -7.55 6.16 -6.12
N LEU A 172 -8.42 5.46 -5.37
CA LEU A 172 -8.10 4.93 -4.05
C LEU A 172 -6.89 3.97 -4.07
N LEU A 173 -6.84 3.07 -5.05
CA LEU A 173 -5.74 2.11 -5.17
C LEU A 173 -4.48 2.79 -5.68
N GLN A 174 -4.62 3.74 -6.60
CA GLN A 174 -3.50 4.54 -7.07
C GLN A 174 -2.84 5.28 -5.91
N GLU A 175 -3.61 6.01 -5.10
CA GLU A 175 -3.09 6.72 -3.93
C GLU A 175 -2.41 5.77 -2.94
N SER A 176 -3.12 4.71 -2.53
CA SER A 176 -2.62 3.76 -1.53
C SER A 176 -1.32 3.07 -1.97
N CYS A 177 -1.27 2.62 -3.23
CA CYS A 177 -0.08 1.95 -3.78
C CYS A 177 1.05 2.93 -4.06
N CYS A 178 0.77 4.16 -4.48
CA CYS A 178 1.78 5.20 -4.70
C CYS A 178 2.54 5.50 -3.41
N ILE A 179 1.83 5.67 -2.29
CA ILE A 179 2.44 5.84 -0.96
C ILE A 179 3.28 4.61 -0.59
N ALA A 180 2.76 3.40 -0.83
CA ALA A 180 3.47 2.16 -0.53
C ALA A 180 4.75 2.02 -1.36
N VAL A 181 4.70 2.32 -2.66
CA VAL A 181 5.85 2.33 -3.57
C VAL A 181 6.94 3.27 -3.04
N CYS A 182 6.58 4.49 -2.61
CA CYS A 182 7.55 5.42 -2.01
C CYS A 182 8.24 4.79 -0.80
N ARG A 183 7.45 4.30 0.17
CA ARG A 183 7.97 3.74 1.43
C ARG A 183 8.90 2.55 1.21
N ILE A 184 8.53 1.66 0.28
CA ILE A 184 9.35 0.50 -0.07
C ILE A 184 10.63 0.95 -0.79
N ALA A 185 10.52 1.83 -1.79
CA ALA A 185 11.65 2.31 -2.58
C ALA A 185 12.71 3.01 -1.71
N LEU A 186 12.29 3.81 -0.73
CA LEU A 186 13.18 4.49 0.22
C LEU A 186 13.98 3.54 1.13
N ARG A 187 13.61 2.25 1.18
CA ARG A 187 14.32 1.22 1.96
C ARG A 187 15.20 0.31 1.09
N ILE A 188 15.24 0.52 -0.23
CA ILE A 188 16.08 -0.26 -1.14
C ILE A 188 17.40 0.46 -1.35
N ASP A 189 18.50 -0.13 -0.90
CA ASP A 189 19.84 0.48 -0.93
C ASP A 189 20.33 0.86 -2.34
N SER A 190 19.90 0.12 -3.36
CA SER A 190 20.36 0.32 -4.74
C SER A 190 19.24 0.10 -5.75
N LEU A 191 18.65 1.18 -6.26
CA LEU A 191 17.73 1.13 -7.39
C LEU A 191 18.47 1.49 -8.68
N SER A 192 18.27 0.70 -9.72
CA SER A 192 18.76 0.99 -11.06
C SER A 192 18.05 2.23 -11.63
N VAL A 193 18.66 2.90 -12.62
CA VAL A 193 18.06 4.09 -13.26
C VAL A 193 16.65 3.78 -13.82
N PRO A 194 16.41 2.66 -14.53
CA PRO A 194 15.06 2.33 -15.01
C PRO A 194 14.04 2.11 -13.88
N GLU A 195 14.46 1.52 -12.75
CA GLU A 195 13.57 1.37 -11.58
C GLU A 195 13.20 2.73 -11.00
N LYS A 196 14.19 3.64 -10.85
CA LYS A 196 13.94 5.01 -10.36
C LYS A 196 13.00 5.78 -11.29
N GLU A 197 13.18 5.67 -12.60
CA GLU A 197 12.31 6.28 -13.61
C GLU A 197 10.88 5.75 -13.52
N ARG A 198 10.72 4.42 -13.40
CA ARG A 198 9.40 3.79 -13.24
C ARG A 198 8.71 4.24 -11.96
N ILE A 199 9.42 4.32 -10.84
CA ILE A 199 8.89 4.79 -9.55
C ILE A 199 8.45 6.25 -9.67
N ALA A 200 9.31 7.15 -10.15
CA ALA A 200 9.00 8.56 -10.28
C ALA A 200 7.84 8.81 -11.26
N GLY A 201 7.76 8.04 -12.35
CA GLY A 201 6.66 8.09 -13.31
C GLY A 201 5.28 7.83 -12.69
N VAL A 202 5.19 6.99 -11.65
CA VAL A 202 3.93 6.79 -10.90
C VAL A 202 3.45 8.11 -10.30
N PHE A 203 4.33 8.85 -9.62
CA PHE A 203 3.96 10.13 -8.99
C PHE A 203 3.59 11.19 -10.03
N PHE A 204 4.28 11.21 -11.16
CA PHE A 204 4.01 12.23 -12.18
C PHE A 204 2.64 12.05 -12.81
N ASN A 205 2.24 10.80 -13.09
CA ASN A 205 0.89 10.51 -13.56
C ASN A 205 -0.18 10.94 -12.56
N MET A 206 0.11 10.87 -11.25
CA MET A 206 -0.83 11.27 -10.19
C MET A 206 -0.97 12.79 -10.03
N LEU A 207 -0.04 13.60 -10.54
CA LEU A 207 -0.17 15.06 -10.58
C LEU A 207 -1.27 15.56 -11.54
N GLU A 208 -1.78 14.67 -12.41
CA GLU A 208 -2.91 14.96 -13.29
C GLU A 208 -4.28 14.82 -12.61
N THR A 209 -4.31 14.34 -11.36
CA THR A 209 -5.54 14.28 -10.58
C THR A 209 -5.97 15.65 -10.08
N ASP A 210 -7.27 15.87 -9.89
CA ASP A 210 -7.83 17.12 -9.33
C ASP A 210 -8.34 16.93 -7.89
N ASP A 211 -7.82 15.91 -7.19
CA ASP A 211 -8.12 15.63 -5.79
C ASP A 211 -6.98 16.13 -4.89
N GLN A 212 -7.28 17.05 -4.00
CA GLN A 212 -6.28 17.70 -3.15
C GLN A 212 -5.53 16.74 -2.21
N TYR A 213 -6.18 15.67 -1.74
CA TYR A 213 -5.56 14.71 -0.82
C TYR A 213 -4.58 13.83 -1.57
N VAL A 214 -4.99 13.37 -2.75
CA VAL A 214 -4.14 12.60 -3.67
C VAL A 214 -2.94 13.43 -4.12
N LEU A 215 -3.16 14.71 -4.47
CA LEU A 215 -2.08 15.62 -4.82
C LEU A 215 -1.12 15.86 -3.66
N GLY A 216 -1.62 16.03 -2.43
CA GLY A 216 -0.80 16.16 -1.22
C GLY A 216 0.11 14.95 -0.99
N SER A 217 -0.47 13.74 -1.06
CA SER A 217 0.27 12.48 -0.96
C SER A 217 1.31 12.33 -2.09
N THR A 218 0.95 12.73 -3.31
CA THR A 218 1.80 12.64 -4.50
C THR A 218 3.00 13.59 -4.40
N ILE A 219 2.77 14.86 -4.08
CA ILE A 219 3.83 15.87 -3.93
C ILE A 219 4.73 15.53 -2.75
N SER A 220 4.18 14.99 -1.67
CA SER A 220 4.96 14.44 -0.54
C SER A 220 5.90 13.32 -0.97
N GLY A 221 5.42 12.43 -1.84
CA GLY A 221 6.22 11.36 -2.43
C GLY A 221 7.34 11.89 -3.32
N ILE A 222 7.05 12.86 -4.21
CA ILE A 222 8.05 13.50 -5.07
C ILE A 222 9.15 14.15 -4.22
N ARG A 223 8.76 14.87 -3.16
CA ARG A 223 9.72 15.45 -2.20
C ARG A 223 10.65 14.38 -1.63
N ALA A 224 10.09 13.29 -1.14
CA ALA A 224 10.87 12.22 -0.51
C ALA A 224 11.83 11.54 -1.50
N LEU A 225 11.40 11.34 -2.76
CA LEU A 225 12.26 10.84 -3.82
C LEU A 225 13.40 11.81 -4.15
N GLY A 226 13.10 13.11 -4.23
CA GLY A 226 14.10 14.17 -4.45
C GLY A 226 15.14 14.21 -3.33
N SER A 227 14.71 14.27 -2.07
CA SER A 227 15.60 14.32 -0.91
C SER A 227 16.50 13.09 -0.75
N SER A 228 16.07 11.94 -1.28
CA SER A 228 16.78 10.67 -1.16
C SER A 228 17.65 10.34 -2.39
N GLY A 229 17.75 11.24 -3.38
CA GLY A 229 18.47 10.98 -4.62
C GLY A 229 17.86 9.86 -5.48
N LEU A 230 16.57 9.56 -5.25
CA LEU A 230 15.81 8.58 -6.02
C LEU A 230 15.09 9.21 -7.22
N CYS A 231 14.93 10.54 -7.26
CA CYS A 231 14.43 11.23 -8.44
C CYS A 231 15.49 11.22 -9.55
N PRO A 232 15.26 10.59 -10.71
CA PRO A 232 16.17 10.67 -11.84
C PRO A 232 16.31 12.11 -12.34
N LYS A 233 17.53 12.52 -12.70
CA LYS A 233 17.80 13.85 -13.25
C LYS A 233 16.99 14.16 -14.51
N GLN A 234 16.76 13.14 -15.35
CA GLN A 234 15.97 13.23 -16.58
C GLN A 234 14.51 13.61 -16.31
N LEU A 235 14.03 13.36 -15.09
CA LEU A 235 12.65 13.64 -14.68
C LEU A 235 12.52 14.97 -13.94
N LEU A 236 13.63 15.53 -13.44
CA LEU A 236 13.68 16.91 -12.98
C LEU A 236 13.60 17.84 -14.21
N SER A 237 12.43 18.44 -14.38
CA SER A 237 12.12 19.30 -15.53
C SER A 237 11.36 20.54 -15.10
N GLU A 238 11.46 21.61 -15.89
CA GLU A 238 10.67 22.82 -15.69
C GLU A 238 9.17 22.50 -15.70
N THR A 239 8.74 21.56 -16.55
CA THR A 239 7.34 21.11 -16.62
C THR A 239 6.85 20.54 -15.28
N LEU A 240 7.66 19.69 -14.63
CA LEU A 240 7.33 19.13 -13.33
C LEU A 240 7.21 20.23 -12.26
N LEU A 241 8.24 21.06 -12.13
CA LEU A 241 8.29 22.10 -11.09
C LEU A 241 7.19 23.15 -11.31
N SER A 242 6.95 23.53 -12.57
CA SER A 242 5.86 24.40 -12.97
C SER A 242 4.48 23.82 -12.65
N ARG A 243 4.30 22.51 -12.83
CA ARG A 243 3.06 21.82 -12.48
C ARG A 243 2.81 21.86 -10.98
N ILE A 244 3.85 21.60 -10.18
CA ILE A 244 3.77 21.68 -8.71
C ILE A 244 3.46 23.11 -8.27
N ALA A 245 4.13 24.11 -8.84
CA ALA A 245 3.85 25.52 -8.57
C ALA A 245 2.39 25.89 -8.92
N SER A 246 1.89 25.44 -10.08
CA SER A 246 0.49 25.65 -10.48
C SER A 246 -0.51 25.03 -9.49
N ILE A 247 -0.22 23.83 -8.98
CA ILE A 247 -1.04 23.17 -7.95
C ILE A 247 -1.02 24.01 -6.66
N VAL A 248 0.14 24.47 -6.20
CA VAL A 248 0.25 25.35 -5.01
C VAL A 248 -0.56 26.63 -5.20
N ALA A 249 -0.44 27.28 -6.37
CA ALA A 249 -1.20 28.49 -6.68
C ALA A 249 -2.71 28.24 -6.66
N ARG A 250 -3.16 27.11 -7.24
CA ARG A 250 -4.58 26.73 -7.31
C ARG A 250 -5.17 26.45 -5.93
N TYR A 251 -4.43 25.74 -5.08
CA TYR A 251 -4.86 25.31 -3.76
C TYR A 251 -4.24 26.16 -2.64
N ASN A 252 -4.04 27.46 -2.88
CA ASN A 252 -3.35 28.37 -1.95
C ASN A 252 -4.01 28.51 -0.56
N LYS A 253 -5.27 28.11 -0.41
CA LYS A 253 -6.00 28.08 0.87
C LYS A 253 -5.75 26.81 1.69
N TYR A 254 -5.14 25.78 1.08
CA TYR A 254 -4.85 24.51 1.72
C TYR A 254 -3.41 24.49 2.20
N LEU A 255 -3.23 24.89 3.45
CA LEU A 255 -1.92 25.13 4.08
C LEU A 255 -0.96 23.95 3.92
N GLU A 256 -1.43 22.73 4.14
CA GLU A 256 -0.60 21.52 4.06
C GLU A 256 -0.09 21.24 2.63
N LEU A 257 -0.96 21.43 1.63
CA LEU A 257 -0.60 21.25 0.22
C LEU A 257 0.39 22.33 -0.23
N CYS A 258 0.18 23.58 0.21
CA CYS A 258 1.10 24.68 -0.05
C CYS A 258 2.48 24.42 0.55
N ARG A 259 2.52 24.03 1.83
CA ARG A 259 3.76 23.68 2.53
C ARG A 259 4.49 22.55 1.82
N THR A 260 3.78 21.51 1.44
CA THR A 260 4.36 20.33 0.77
C THR A 260 4.90 20.68 -0.62
N GLY A 261 4.17 21.49 -1.39
CA GLY A 261 4.64 21.97 -2.69
C GLY A 261 5.86 22.88 -2.58
N CYS A 262 5.87 23.83 -1.65
CA CYS A 262 7.05 24.66 -1.38
C CYS A 262 8.24 23.81 -0.91
N ALA A 263 7.99 22.74 -0.14
CA ALA A 263 9.02 21.81 0.28
C ALA A 263 9.66 21.07 -0.91
N VAL A 264 8.90 20.77 -1.96
CA VAL A 264 9.47 20.20 -3.20
C VAL A 264 10.40 21.20 -3.88
N LEU A 265 9.96 22.45 -4.05
CA LEU A 265 10.79 23.49 -4.66
C LEU A 265 12.10 23.70 -3.89
N ALA A 266 12.02 23.71 -2.55
CA ALA A 266 13.20 23.84 -1.68
C ALA A 266 14.13 22.62 -1.78
N VAL A 267 13.60 21.40 -1.94
CA VAL A 267 14.42 20.20 -2.11
C VAL A 267 15.19 20.24 -3.42
N PHE A 268 14.55 20.65 -4.50
CA PHE A 268 15.20 20.72 -5.81
C PHE A 268 16.11 21.94 -5.96
N SER A 269 15.95 23.01 -5.18
CA SER A 269 16.86 24.16 -5.23
C SER A 269 18.28 23.86 -4.77
N TYR A 270 18.52 22.74 -4.09
CA TYR A 270 19.88 22.27 -3.79
C TYR A 270 20.62 21.72 -5.01
N ASP A 271 19.92 21.40 -6.10
CA ASP A 271 20.54 21.00 -7.36
C ASP A 271 20.74 22.22 -8.25
N ILE A 272 22.00 22.54 -8.57
CA ILE A 272 22.37 23.69 -9.41
C ILE A 272 21.73 23.57 -10.81
N GLU A 273 21.57 22.35 -11.33
CA GLU A 273 20.92 22.13 -12.62
C GLU A 273 19.43 22.53 -12.58
N ALA A 274 18.81 22.59 -11.39
CA ALA A 274 17.42 23.03 -11.22
C ALA A 274 17.23 24.55 -11.20
N HIS A 275 18.29 25.34 -11.05
CA HIS A 275 18.16 26.79 -10.79
C HIS A 275 17.50 27.53 -11.94
N GLU A 276 17.90 27.24 -13.18
CA GLU A 276 17.29 27.85 -14.37
C GLU A 276 15.80 27.48 -14.46
N MET A 277 15.45 26.23 -14.14
CA MET A 277 14.06 25.77 -14.13
C MET A 277 13.24 26.46 -13.03
N LEU A 278 13.81 26.60 -11.83
CA LEU A 278 13.16 27.25 -10.68
C LEU A 278 12.97 28.75 -10.88
N ALA A 279 13.81 29.39 -11.70
CA ALA A 279 13.71 30.80 -12.07
C ALA A 279 12.55 31.11 -13.03
N ALA A 280 11.81 30.10 -13.50
CA ALA A 280 10.62 30.31 -14.33
C ALA A 280 9.59 31.22 -13.64
N GLU A 281 8.98 32.12 -14.40
CA GLU A 281 8.12 33.21 -13.89
C GLU A 281 6.99 32.70 -12.98
N ASN A 282 6.32 31.62 -13.39
CA ASN A 282 5.22 31.00 -12.65
C ASN A 282 5.68 30.39 -11.32
N ILE A 283 6.88 29.81 -11.25
CA ILE A 283 7.45 29.24 -10.03
C ILE A 283 7.88 30.38 -9.09
N MET A 284 8.60 31.36 -9.61
CA MET A 284 9.03 32.53 -8.84
C MET A 284 7.84 33.29 -8.26
N ARG A 285 6.77 33.47 -9.03
CA ARG A 285 5.52 34.06 -8.53
C ARG A 285 4.97 33.32 -7.32
N VAL A 286 4.91 31.99 -7.37
CA VAL A 286 4.44 31.17 -6.24
C VAL A 286 5.34 31.33 -5.02
N LEU A 287 6.67 31.35 -5.20
CA LEU A 287 7.60 31.60 -4.12
C LEU A 287 7.37 32.99 -3.50
N PHE A 288 7.30 34.04 -4.30
CA PHE A 288 7.06 35.41 -3.80
C PHE A 288 5.70 35.57 -3.11
N ASP A 289 4.63 34.97 -3.65
CA ASP A 289 3.30 34.99 -3.05
C ASP A 289 3.29 34.33 -1.66
N ASN A 290 4.16 33.34 -1.43
CA ASN A 290 4.25 32.59 -0.18
C ASN A 290 5.31 33.11 0.82
N ILE A 291 6.02 34.21 0.53
CA ILE A 291 6.93 34.85 1.52
C ILE A 291 6.16 35.29 2.78
N LYS A 292 4.88 35.65 2.61
CA LYS A 292 3.98 36.06 3.68
C LYS A 292 3.02 34.96 4.13
N ALA A 293 3.31 33.69 3.82
CA ALA A 293 2.50 32.56 4.25
C ALA A 293 2.24 32.61 5.78
N GLU A 294 1.07 32.16 6.22
CA GLU A 294 0.67 32.28 7.64
C GLU A 294 1.56 31.44 8.57
N ASP A 295 2.01 30.26 8.11
CA ASP A 295 2.85 29.37 8.89
C ASP A 295 4.35 29.59 8.66
N GLY A 296 5.13 29.45 9.74
CA GLY A 296 6.59 29.67 9.70
C GLY A 296 7.34 28.68 8.80
N VAL A 297 6.87 27.44 8.70
CA VAL A 297 7.53 26.40 7.92
C VAL A 297 7.50 26.73 6.43
N THR A 298 6.35 27.14 5.89
CA THR A 298 6.25 27.54 4.48
C THR A 298 7.16 28.73 4.17
N ARG A 299 7.22 29.73 5.06
CA ARG A 299 8.12 30.89 4.87
C ARG A 299 9.60 30.49 4.83
N GLU A 300 10.01 29.55 5.69
CA GLU A 300 11.37 29.02 5.72
C GLU A 300 11.73 28.25 4.44
N LEU A 301 10.81 27.41 3.94
CA LEU A 301 10.99 26.67 2.69
C LEU A 301 11.09 27.59 1.47
N VAL A 302 10.26 28.63 1.42
CA VAL A 302 10.32 29.65 0.38
C VAL A 302 11.63 30.42 0.44
N ALA A 303 12.05 30.87 1.63
CA ALA A 303 13.31 31.57 1.80
C ALA A 303 14.50 30.68 1.38
N THR A 304 14.49 29.40 1.76
CA THR A 304 15.51 28.43 1.35
C THR A 304 15.57 28.29 -0.17
N SER A 305 14.39 28.20 -0.82
CA SER A 305 14.30 28.11 -2.28
C SER A 305 14.91 29.35 -2.95
N LEU A 306 14.52 30.54 -2.50
CA LEU A 306 14.98 31.82 -3.04
C LEU A 306 16.43 32.17 -2.72
N CYS A 307 16.99 31.63 -1.64
CA CYS A 307 18.41 31.83 -1.30
C CYS A 307 19.33 30.94 -2.14
N ASN A 308 18.85 29.76 -2.53
CA ASN A 308 19.63 28.81 -3.32
C ASN A 308 19.65 29.16 -4.81
N VAL A 309 18.54 29.69 -5.34
CA VAL A 309 18.40 30.20 -6.73
C VAL A 309 19.03 31.59 -6.84
#